data_AF-A0A645H5T6-F1
#
_entry.id   AF-A0A645H5T6-F1
#
_cell.length_a   1.000
_cell.length_b   1.000
_cell.length_c   1.000
_cell.angle_alpha   90.00
_cell.angle_beta   90.00
_cell.angle_gamma   90.00
#
_symmetry.space_group_name_H-M   'P 1'
#
loop_
_entity.id
_entity.type
_entity.pdbx_description
1 polymer ?
#
loop_
_entity_poly.entity_id
_entity_poly.type
_entity_poly.pdbx_seq_one_letter_code
_entity_poly.pdbx_strand_id
1 'polypeptide(L)'
;MLGCCAGAIDRFYIGAAGDVQPCEFVNLSFGNLNEVDFETAYLRMREAFAVPCEEWTCCTRAREIAAHAGETLPVPWETTRKIIAGWQPGTPTRVYRKLGIYR
;
A
#
# COMPACT_ATOMS: atom_id res chain seq x y z
N MET A 1 -5.36 18.51 4.17
CA MET A 1 -5.05 17.14 4.62
C MET A 1 -3.68 16.76 4.05
N LEU A 2 -2.78 16.16 4.83
CA LEU A 2 -1.41 15.81 4.39
C LEU A 2 -1.34 14.60 3.43
N GLY A 3 -2.49 13.99 3.12
CA GLY A 3 -2.58 12.78 2.33
C GLY A 3 -2.49 11.51 3.18
N CYS A 4 -2.63 10.36 2.53
CA CYS A 4 -2.39 9.03 3.08
C CYS A 4 -0.88 8.82 3.26
N CYS A 5 -0.48 8.32 4.43
CA CYS A 5 0.92 8.02 4.75
C CYS A 5 1.36 6.60 4.33
N ALA A 6 0.45 5.82 3.74
CA ALA A 6 0.67 4.42 3.42
C ALA A 6 1.72 4.21 2.32
N GLY A 7 2.38 3.06 2.35
CA GLY A 7 3.32 2.63 1.31
C GLY A 7 4.67 3.33 1.39
N ALA A 8 5.13 3.62 2.61
CA ALA A 8 6.41 4.29 2.88
C ALA A 8 6.49 5.72 2.31
N ILE A 9 5.35 6.39 2.18
CA ILE A 9 5.32 7.86 2.08
C ILE A 9 5.90 8.49 3.34
N ASP A 10 5.49 7.96 4.49
CA ASP A 10 6.03 8.30 5.82
C ASP A 10 6.30 7.03 6.62
N ARG A 11 5.38 6.05 6.54
CA ARG A 11 5.52 4.76 7.21
C ARG A 11 4.97 3.61 6.38
N PHE A 12 5.43 2.42 6.73
CA PHE A 12 4.91 1.13 6.25
C PHE A 12 5.12 0.10 7.36
N TYR A 13 4.58 -1.11 7.20
CA TYR A 13 4.59 -2.12 8.25
C TYR A 13 5.15 -3.43 7.74
N ILE A 14 5.82 -4.15 8.64
CA ILE A 14 6.19 -5.55 8.45
C ILE A 14 5.49 -6.32 9.55
N GLY A 15 4.57 -7.21 9.18
CA GLY A 15 3.82 -8.02 10.13
C GLY A 15 4.70 -9.06 10.83
N ALA A 16 4.22 -9.62 11.94
CA ALA A 16 4.94 -10.67 12.68
C ALA A 16 5.20 -11.95 11.84
N ALA A 17 4.37 -12.18 10.81
CA ALA A 17 4.56 -13.26 9.84
C ALA A 17 5.58 -12.93 8.73
N GLY A 18 6.08 -11.69 8.68
CA GLY A 18 7.06 -11.23 7.69
C GLY A 18 6.47 -10.51 6.46
N ASP A 19 5.16 -10.27 6.40
CA ASP A 19 4.53 -9.56 5.28
C ASP A 19 4.81 -8.06 5.28
N VAL A 20 5.30 -7.53 4.16
CA VAL A 20 5.45 -6.10 3.93
C VAL A 20 4.11 -5.51 3.49
N GLN A 21 3.59 -4.57 4.28
CA GLN A 21 2.29 -3.93 4.10
C GLN A 21 2.43 -2.40 4.01
N PRO A 22 1.56 -1.73 3.22
CA PRO A 22 1.64 -0.28 3.07
C PRO A 22 1.12 0.45 4.31
N CYS A 23 0.21 -0.16 5.07
CA CYS A 23 -0.41 0.39 6.26
C CYS A 23 -0.97 -0.78 7.09
N GLU A 24 -0.96 -0.64 8.41
CA GLU A 24 -1.52 -1.59 9.38
C GLU A 24 -3.01 -1.89 9.15
N PHE A 25 -3.73 -0.95 8.52
CA PHE A 25 -5.16 -1.08 8.19
C PHE A 25 -5.42 -1.48 6.74
N VAL A 26 -4.37 -1.74 5.94
CA VAL A 26 -4.48 -2.16 4.54
C VAL A 26 -3.91 -3.57 4.45
N ASN A 27 -4.80 -4.56 4.46
CA ASN A 27 -4.48 -5.98 4.48
C ASN A 27 -4.02 -6.52 3.11
N LEU A 28 -2.99 -5.91 2.54
CA LEU A 28 -2.35 -6.31 1.30
C LEU A 28 -0.87 -6.57 1.55
N SER A 29 -0.39 -7.77 1.22
CA SER A 29 1.04 -8.11 1.22
C SER A 29 1.67 -7.72 -0.12
N PHE A 30 2.79 -7.01 -0.06
CA PHE A 30 3.65 -6.76 -1.21
C PHE A 30 4.79 -7.79 -1.35
N GLY A 31 4.86 -8.72 -0.40
CA GLY A 31 5.84 -9.80 -0.32
C GLY A 31 6.05 -10.22 1.13
N ASN A 32 6.22 -11.51 1.35
CA ASN A 32 6.62 -12.06 2.64
C ASN A 32 8.14 -12.24 2.67
N LEU A 33 8.81 -11.74 3.70
CA LEU A 33 10.27 -11.75 3.82
C LEU A 33 10.89 -13.14 4.02
N ASN A 34 10.07 -14.18 4.25
CA ASN A 34 10.52 -15.56 4.20
C ASN A 34 10.67 -16.08 2.75
N GLU A 35 10.10 -15.39 1.77
CA GLU A 35 10.03 -15.82 0.37
C GLU A 35 10.80 -14.90 -0.59
N VAL A 36 10.77 -13.59 -0.33
CA VAL A 36 11.44 -12.57 -1.15
C VAL A 36 12.30 -11.65 -0.29
N ASP A 37 13.32 -11.05 -0.88
CA ASP A 37 14.09 -10.02 -0.18
C ASP A 37 13.26 -8.75 0.07
N PHE A 38 13.73 -7.95 1.02
CA PHE A 38 13.08 -6.71 1.41
C PHE A 38 12.98 -5.71 0.25
N GLU A 39 14.04 -5.59 -0.55
CA GLU A 39 14.08 -4.63 -1.67
C GLU A 39 12.97 -4.93 -2.70
N THR A 40 12.78 -6.21 -3.04
CA THR A 40 11.72 -6.68 -3.93
C THR A 40 10.34 -6.31 -3.41
N ALA A 41 10.05 -6.65 -2.14
CA ALA A 41 8.76 -6.35 -1.54
C ALA A 41 8.52 -4.83 -1.40
N TYR A 42 9.56 -4.09 -1.03
CA TYR A 42 9.52 -2.64 -0.88
C TYR A 42 9.28 -1.93 -2.21
N LEU A 43 10.00 -2.31 -3.27
CA LEU A 43 9.83 -1.70 -4.61
C LEU A 43 8.42 -1.92 -5.15
N ARG A 44 7.86 -3.13 -5.04
CA ARG A 44 6.46 -3.41 -5.42
C ARG A 44 5.48 -2.50 -4.69
N MET A 45 5.69 -2.28 -3.40
CA MET A 45 4.86 -1.38 -2.60
C MET A 45 5.04 0.09 -3.02
N ARG A 46 6.27 0.53 -3.27
CA ARG A 46 6.57 1.88 -3.72
C ARG A 46 5.98 2.18 -5.10
N GLU A 47 5.92 1.20 -6.00
CA GLU A 47 5.25 1.34 -7.30
C GLU A 47 3.75 1.57 -7.11
N ALA A 48 3.09 0.84 -6.22
CA ALA A 48 1.66 0.98 -5.95
C ALA A 48 1.29 2.28 -5.20
N PHE A 49 2.20 2.79 -4.36
CA PHE A 49 1.98 3.96 -3.50
C PHE A 49 2.98 5.08 -3.81
N ALA A 50 3.29 5.34 -5.08
CA ALA A 50 4.40 6.20 -5.49
C ALA A 50 4.37 7.61 -4.86
N VAL A 51 3.20 8.21 -4.69
CA VAL A 51 3.04 9.57 -4.15
C VAL A 51 1.94 9.63 -3.08
N PRO A 52 2.00 10.60 -2.16
CA PRO A 52 0.95 10.78 -1.16
C PRO A 52 -0.34 11.30 -1.81
N CYS A 53 -1.38 10.49 -1.69
CA CYS A 53 -2.69 10.79 -2.26
C CYS A 53 -3.72 11.12 -1.17
N GLU A 54 -4.79 11.84 -1.53
CA GLU A 54 -5.84 12.26 -0.59
C GLU A 54 -6.76 11.09 -0.19
N GLU A 55 -6.78 10.01 -0.98
CA GLU A 55 -7.60 8.83 -0.74
C GLU A 55 -6.98 7.94 0.35
N TRP A 56 -7.75 7.72 1.41
CA TRP A 56 -7.39 6.75 2.46
C TRP A 56 -7.79 5.34 2.03
N THR A 57 -6.85 4.58 1.50
CA THR A 57 -7.07 3.21 0.98
C THR A 57 -7.76 2.31 2.00
N CYS A 58 -7.42 2.43 3.29
CA CYS A 58 -8.07 1.69 4.37
C CYS A 58 -9.57 2.04 4.56
N CYS A 59 -10.04 3.17 4.05
CA CYS A 59 -11.45 3.55 4.07
C CYS A 59 -12.13 3.29 2.71
N THR A 60 -11.45 3.60 1.61
CA THR A 60 -12.06 3.57 0.27
C THR A 60 -12.00 2.20 -0.41
N ARG A 61 -11.04 1.36 -0.05
CA ARG A 61 -10.79 0.05 -0.68
C ARG A 61 -11.00 -1.13 0.28
N ALA A 62 -11.37 -0.88 1.54
CA ALA A 62 -11.49 -1.94 2.55
C ALA A 62 -12.40 -3.10 2.11
N ARG A 63 -13.57 -2.78 1.56
CA ARG A 63 -14.54 -3.79 1.10
C ARG A 63 -14.05 -4.60 -0.09
N GLU A 64 -13.35 -3.95 -1.02
CA GLU A 64 -12.74 -4.59 -2.18
C GLU A 64 -11.63 -5.57 -1.74
N ILE A 65 -10.75 -5.12 -0.84
CA ILE A 65 -9.68 -5.95 -0.28
C ILE A 65 -10.28 -7.14 0.49
N ALA A 66 -11.30 -6.90 1.31
CA ALA A 66 -11.95 -7.93 2.11
C ALA A 66 -12.63 -9.01 1.24
N ALA A 67 -13.11 -8.69 0.03
CA ALA A 67 -13.67 -9.67 -0.89
C ALA A 67 -12.66 -10.70 -1.40
N HIS A 68 -11.36 -10.43 -1.23
CA HIS A 68 -10.26 -11.33 -1.58
C HIS A 68 -9.54 -11.92 -0.35
N ALA A 69 -10.03 -11.63 0.85
CA ALA A 69 -9.49 -12.20 2.07
C ALA A 69 -9.74 -13.71 2.11
N GLY A 70 -8.71 -14.48 2.44
CA GLY A 70 -8.82 -15.90 2.76
C GLY A 70 -8.90 -16.12 4.26
N GLU A 71 -8.47 -17.31 4.70
CA GLU A 71 -8.36 -17.64 6.13
C GLU A 71 -7.23 -16.85 6.83
N THR A 72 -6.26 -16.38 6.06
CA THR A 72 -5.11 -15.61 6.54
C THR A 72 -5.07 -14.22 5.90
N LEU A 73 -4.57 -13.26 6.68
CA LEU A 73 -4.29 -11.90 6.26
C LEU A 73 -2.82 -11.56 6.60
N PRO A 74 -2.19 -10.64 5.85
CA PRO A 74 -2.74 -9.90 4.70
C PRO A 74 -2.97 -10.76 3.45
N VAL A 75 -3.71 -10.23 2.47
CA VAL A 75 -3.89 -10.88 1.17
C VAL A 75 -2.52 -11.13 0.52
N PRO A 76 -2.19 -12.36 0.06
CA PRO A 76 -0.87 -12.68 -0.51
C PRO A 76 -0.55 -11.87 -1.77
N TRP A 77 0.75 -11.68 -2.04
CA TRP A 77 1.24 -10.88 -3.17
C TRP A 77 0.59 -11.23 -4.51
N GLU A 78 0.44 -12.51 -4.82
CA GLU A 78 -0.16 -12.99 -6.07
C GLU A 78 -1.61 -12.54 -6.29
N THR A 79 -2.35 -12.31 -5.21
CA THR A 79 -3.71 -11.75 -5.26
C THR A 79 -3.66 -10.23 -5.14
N THR A 80 -2.82 -9.68 -4.26
CA THR A 80 -2.59 -8.22 -4.14
C THR A 80 -2.27 -7.59 -5.49
N ARG A 81 -1.34 -8.16 -6.27
CA ARG A 81 -0.95 -7.62 -7.58
C ARG A 81 -2.14 -7.51 -8.54
N LYS A 82 -3.11 -8.42 -8.45
CA LYS A 82 -4.31 -8.44 -9.30
C LYS A 82 -5.29 -7.36 -8.87
N ILE A 83 -5.48 -7.18 -7.56
CA ILE A 83 -6.33 -6.13 -6.99
C ILE A 83 -5.81 -4.76 -7.42
N ILE A 84 -4.53 -4.48 -7.15
CA ILE A 84 -3.96 -3.16 -7.39
C ILE A 84 -3.77 -2.83 -8.87
N ALA A 85 -3.65 -3.84 -9.76
CA ALA A 85 -3.58 -3.60 -11.20
C ALA A 85 -4.83 -2.91 -11.76
N GLY A 86 -5.98 -3.05 -11.08
CA GLY A 86 -7.22 -2.35 -11.43
C GLY A 86 -7.34 -0.96 -10.82
N TRP A 87 -6.40 -0.53 -9.97
CA TRP A 87 -6.50 0.74 -9.28
C TRP A 87 -6.05 1.90 -10.16
N GLN A 88 -6.87 2.94 -10.16
CA GLN A 88 -6.44 4.23 -10.69
C GLN A 88 -5.55 4.92 -9.66
N PRO A 89 -4.51 5.66 -10.10
CA PRO A 89 -3.74 6.51 -9.21
C PRO A 89 -4.64 7.45 -8.42
N GLY A 90 -4.36 7.60 -7.13
CA GLY A 90 -5.08 8.55 -6.28
C GLY A 90 -4.77 10.00 -6.66
N THR A 91 -5.53 10.93 -6.08
CA THR A 91 -5.35 12.37 -6.22
C THR A 91 -4.18 12.83 -5.35
N PRO A 92 -3.05 13.30 -5.92
CA PRO A 92 -1.92 13.74 -5.11
C PRO A 92 -2.29 14.91 -4.20
N THR A 93 -1.83 14.89 -2.94
CA THR A 93 -2.23 15.92 -1.97
C THR A 93 -1.82 17.33 -2.41
N ARG A 94 -2.77 18.27 -2.42
CA ARG A 94 -2.50 19.65 -2.86
C ARG A 94 -1.52 20.39 -1.96
N VAL A 95 -1.38 19.98 -0.70
CA VAL A 95 -0.52 20.69 0.26
C VAL A 95 0.96 20.57 -0.11
N TYR A 96 1.41 19.43 -0.60
CA TYR A 96 2.82 19.22 -0.97
C TYR A 96 3.21 19.94 -2.27
N ARG A 97 2.25 20.19 -3.16
CA ARG A 97 2.45 21.13 -4.28
C ARG A 97 2.69 22.55 -3.77
N LYS A 98 1.91 23.01 -2.79
CA LYS A 98 2.10 24.35 -2.19
C LYS A 98 3.44 24.49 -1.46
N LEU A 99 3.96 23.38 -0.91
CA LEU A 99 5.26 23.33 -0.25
C LEU A 99 6.45 23.14 -1.22
N GLY A 100 6.20 22.97 -2.52
CA GLY A 100 7.27 22.75 -3.51
C GLY A 100 7.96 21.38 -3.41
N ILE A 101 7.34 20.40 -2.76
CA ILE A 101 7.85 19.03 -2.63
C ILE A 101 7.66 18.25 -3.93
N TYR A 102 6.49 18.42 -4.56
CA TYR A 102 6.27 17.89 -5.90
C TYR A 102 7.01 18.76 -6.91
N ARG A 103 7.93 18.14 -7.66
CA ARG A 103 8.65 18.76 -8.77
C ARG A 103 7.99 18.40 -10.09
#